data_AF-A0A960ATB9-F1
#
_entry.id   AF-A0A960ATB9-F1
#
_cell.length_a   1.000
_cell.length_b   1.000
_cell.length_c   1.000
_cell.angle_alpha   90.00
_cell.angle_beta   90.00
_cell.angle_gamma   90.00
#
_symmetry.space_group_name_H-M   'P 1'
#
loop_
_entity.id
_entity.type
_entity.pdbx_description
1 polymer ?
#
loop_
_entity_poly.entity_id
_entity_poly.type
_entity_poly.pdbx_seq_one_letter_code
_entity_poly.pdbx_strand_id
1 'polypeptide(L)'
;AYVAINEALEDVRSGRVSPVPAMLRDASLKSSRATGAGRGYRYPHDEGGFVPVRYVEDPIVDRTYYRPTQHGTEARAAAALQRLRDAVRDADG
;
A
#
# COMPACT_ATOMS: atom_id res chain seq x y z
N ALA A 1 2.55 -0.03 16.59
CA ALA A 1 1.32 0.17 15.77
C ALA A 1 0.50 1.43 16.11
N TYR A 2 0.27 1.78 17.38
CA TYR A 2 -0.58 2.92 17.80
C TYR A 2 -0.22 4.27 17.15
N VAL A 3 1.06 4.65 17.14
CA VAL A 3 1.51 5.92 16.52
C VAL A 3 1.21 5.94 15.02
N ALA A 4 1.47 4.84 14.31
CA ALA A 4 1.29 4.75 12.86
C ALA A 4 -0.17 5.01 12.44
N ILE A 5 -1.15 4.46 13.17
CA ILE A 5 -2.57 4.70 12.85
C ILE A 5 -2.98 6.15 13.14
N ASN A 6 -2.45 6.76 14.20
CA ASN A 6 -2.76 8.16 14.52
C ASN A 6 -2.17 9.12 13.48
N GLU A 7 -0.94 8.90 13.02
CA GLU A 7 -0.34 9.69 11.94
C GLU A 7 -1.14 9.60 10.64
N ALA A 8 -1.58 8.39 10.27
CA ALA A 8 -2.43 8.19 9.09
C ALA A 8 -3.80 8.89 9.24
N LEU A 9 -4.40 8.85 10.42
CA LEU A 9 -5.66 9.55 10.72
C LEU A 9 -5.50 11.07 10.68
N GLU A 10 -4.36 11.60 11.12
CA GLU A 10 -4.05 13.02 11.05
C GLU A 10 -3.91 13.50 9.60
N ASP A 11 -3.26 12.73 8.75
CA ASP A 11 -3.16 13.03 7.31
C ASP A 11 -4.55 13.06 6.66
N VAL A 12 -5.43 12.11 7.00
CA VAL A 12 -6.83 12.14 6.55
C VAL A 12 -7.56 13.38 7.04
N ARG A 13 -7.45 13.72 8.33
CA ARG A 13 -8.12 14.88 8.93
C ARG A 13 -7.64 16.22 8.38
N SER A 14 -6.37 16.30 8.00
CA SER A 14 -5.76 17.49 7.38
C SER A 14 -6.00 17.57 5.87
N GLY A 15 -6.73 16.62 5.27
CA GLY A 15 -7.03 16.58 3.84
C GLY A 15 -5.88 16.06 2.97
N ARG A 16 -4.81 15.52 3.58
CA ARG A 16 -3.70 14.85 2.88
C ARG A 16 -4.10 13.41 2.54
N VAL A 17 -4.93 13.26 1.51
CA VAL A 17 -5.46 11.96 1.06
C VAL A 17 -5.06 11.65 -0.38
N SER A 18 -4.64 10.41 -0.64
CA SER A 18 -4.43 9.90 -1.99
C SER A 18 -5.76 9.46 -2.61
N PRO A 19 -5.99 9.71 -3.92
CA PRO A 19 -7.05 9.00 -4.63
C PRO A 19 -6.77 7.49 -4.63
N VAL A 20 -7.81 6.68 -4.75
CA VAL A 20 -7.66 5.22 -4.90
C VAL A 20 -7.16 4.94 -6.33
N PRO A 21 -6.00 4.25 -6.50
CA PRO A 21 -5.52 3.82 -7.81
C PRO A 21 -6.57 2.99 -8.57
N ALA A 22 -6.64 3.13 -9.90
CA ALA A 22 -7.67 2.47 -10.70
C ALA A 22 -7.68 0.94 -10.52
N MET A 23 -6.50 0.33 -10.42
CA MET A 23 -6.31 -1.10 -10.19
C MET A 23 -6.89 -1.58 -8.84
N LEU A 24 -7.09 -0.70 -7.87
CA LEU A 24 -7.63 -1.02 -6.54
C LEU A 24 -9.12 -0.65 -6.40
N ARG A 25 -9.72 -0.01 -7.41
CA ARG A 25 -11.14 0.36 -7.38
C ARG A 25 -12.02 -0.86 -7.62
N ASP A 26 -13.16 -0.91 -6.95
CA ASP A 26 -14.14 -1.95 -7.17
C ASP A 26 -14.64 -1.95 -8.62
N ALA A 27 -14.51 -3.13 -9.23
CA ALA A 27 -14.85 -3.40 -10.62
C ALA A 27 -16.10 -4.28 -10.73
N SER A 28 -16.89 -4.45 -9.66
CA SER A 28 -18.08 -5.30 -9.64
C SER A 28 -19.17 -4.82 -10.61
N LEU A 29 -19.37 -3.50 -10.70
CA LEU A 29 -20.36 -2.88 -11.58
C LEU A 29 -19.82 -2.68 -13.01
N LYS A 30 -20.71 -2.84 -14.00
CA LYS A 30 -20.37 -2.64 -15.43
C LYS A 30 -19.92 -1.19 -15.70
N SER A 31 -20.55 -0.21 -15.05
CA SER A 31 -20.18 1.21 -15.14
C SER A 31 -18.78 1.47 -14.58
N SER A 32 -18.40 0.86 -13.46
CA SER A 32 -17.07 1.00 -12.87
C SER A 32 -15.98 0.41 -13.76
N ARG A 33 -16.24 -0.74 -14.41
CA ARG A 33 -15.29 -1.31 -15.39
C ARG A 33 -15.08 -0.39 -16.59
N ALA A 34 -16.13 0.28 -17.05
CA ALA A 34 -16.05 1.21 -18.18
C ALA A 34 -15.15 2.42 -17.88
N THR A 35 -15.00 2.81 -16.62
CA THR A 35 -14.07 3.88 -16.19
C THR A 35 -12.67 3.37 -15.84
N GLY A 36 -12.38 2.09 -16.09
CA GLY A 36 -11.08 1.46 -15.84
C GLY A 36 -10.87 0.94 -14.42
N ALA A 37 -11.91 0.84 -13.59
CA ALA A 37 -11.79 0.21 -12.27
C ALA A 37 -11.32 -1.24 -12.38
N GLY A 38 -10.40 -1.64 -11.50
CA GLY A 38 -9.77 -2.96 -11.46
C GLY A 38 -8.80 -3.24 -12.62
N ARG A 39 -8.65 -2.32 -13.58
CA ARG A 39 -7.70 -2.51 -14.69
C ARG A 39 -6.27 -2.47 -14.15
N GLY A 40 -5.49 -3.49 -14.49
CA GLY A 40 -4.11 -3.63 -14.00
C GLY A 40 -4.02 -4.18 -12.57
N TYR A 41 -5.12 -4.63 -11.97
CA TYR A 41 -5.07 -5.34 -10.70
C TYR A 41 -4.24 -6.61 -10.85
N ARG A 42 -3.26 -6.76 -9.96
CA ARG A 42 -2.41 -7.94 -9.84
C ARG A 42 -2.79 -8.66 -8.56
N TYR A 43 -3.21 -9.92 -8.69
CA TYR A 43 -3.67 -10.71 -7.55
C TYR A 43 -2.46 -11.35 -6.85
N PRO A 44 -2.10 -10.93 -5.62
CA PRO A 44 -0.82 -11.33 -5.02
C PRO A 44 -0.67 -12.84 -4.83
N HIS A 45 -1.77 -13.57 -4.63
CA HIS A 45 -1.73 -15.02 -4.40
C HIS A 45 -1.31 -15.83 -5.63
N ASP A 46 -1.51 -15.29 -6.84
CA ASP A 46 -1.03 -15.92 -8.07
C ASP A 46 0.46 -15.63 -8.32
N GLU A 47 1.04 -14.69 -7.57
CA GLU A 47 2.38 -14.15 -7.80
C GLU A 47 3.31 -14.35 -6.59
N GLY A 48 3.13 -15.46 -5.87
CA GLY A 48 4.02 -15.82 -4.75
C GLY A 48 3.74 -15.05 -3.45
N GLY A 49 2.57 -14.43 -3.33
CA GLY A 49 2.08 -13.77 -2.12
C GLY A 49 2.44 -12.29 -2.01
N PHE A 50 3.12 -11.70 -2.99
CA PHE A 50 3.46 -10.28 -3.01
C PHE A 50 3.61 -9.76 -4.44
N VAL A 51 3.13 -8.54 -4.69
CA VAL A 51 3.32 -7.84 -5.96
C VAL A 51 3.83 -6.42 -5.70
N PRO A 52 4.94 -6.00 -6.30
CA PRO A 52 5.44 -4.64 -6.18
C PRO A 52 4.57 -3.72 -7.04
N VAL A 53 3.49 -3.20 -6.44
CA VAL A 53 2.59 -2.24 -7.09
C VAL A 53 2.39 -1.04 -6.17
N ARG A 54 2.06 0.10 -6.77
CA ARG A 54 1.83 1.34 -6.05
C ARG A 54 0.42 1.39 -5.44
N TYR A 55 0.31 1.23 -4.12
CA TYR A 55 -0.99 1.21 -3.44
C TYR A 55 -1.55 2.61 -3.10
N VAL A 56 -0.70 3.62 -3.07
CA VAL A 56 -1.05 5.02 -2.78
C VAL A 56 -0.30 5.94 -3.75
N GLU A 57 -0.91 7.05 -4.10
CA GLU A 57 -0.38 8.11 -4.95
C GLU A 57 -0.08 9.38 -4.12
N ASP A 58 0.25 10.47 -4.81
CA ASP A 58 0.34 11.78 -4.20
C ASP A 58 -0.96 12.15 -3.45
N PRO A 59 -0.85 12.87 -2.32
CA PRO A 59 0.36 13.47 -1.73
C PRO A 59 1.03 12.60 -0.66
N ILE A 60 0.77 11.29 -0.62
CA ILE A 60 1.25 10.39 0.46
C ILE A 60 2.15 9.26 -0.02
N VAL A 61 2.60 9.29 -1.28
CA VAL A 61 3.45 8.23 -1.87
C VAL A 61 4.74 8.00 -1.06
N ASP A 62 5.30 9.05 -0.46
CA ASP A 62 6.52 8.98 0.36
C ASP A 62 6.26 8.77 1.87
N ARG A 63 4.99 8.64 2.30
CA ARG A 63 4.66 8.55 3.72
C ARG A 63 4.93 7.15 4.26
N THR A 64 5.69 7.09 5.35
CA THR A 64 5.95 5.86 6.11
C THR A 64 5.38 5.99 7.52
N TYR A 65 4.22 5.39 7.76
CA TYR A 65 3.56 5.39 9.07
C TYR A 65 4.08 4.27 9.98
N TYR A 66 4.06 3.03 9.49
CA TYR A 66 4.47 1.89 10.30
C TYR A 66 5.99 1.75 10.37
N ARG A 67 6.51 2.02 11.57
CA ARG A 67 7.92 1.91 11.95
C ARG A 67 8.03 0.85 13.06
N PRO A 68 8.14 -0.44 12.71
CA PRO A 68 8.17 -1.53 13.68
C PRO A 68 9.41 -1.44 14.57
N THR A 69 9.27 -1.88 15.82
CA THR A 69 10.42 -2.05 16.71
C THR A 69 11.12 -3.38 16.45
N GLN A 70 12.31 -3.54 17.03
CA GLN A 70 13.06 -4.81 16.99
C GLN A 70 12.72 -5.73 18.16
N HIS A 71 11.65 -5.45 18.91
CA HIS A 71 11.32 -6.18 20.13
C HIS A 71 10.26 -7.24 19.88
N GLY A 72 10.48 -8.43 20.46
CA GLY A 72 9.50 -9.51 20.46
C GLY A 72 9.01 -9.88 19.05
N THR A 73 7.69 -9.97 18.88
CA THR A 73 7.07 -10.37 17.62
C THR A 73 7.23 -9.33 16.50
N GLU A 74 7.43 -8.05 16.83
CA GLU A 74 7.63 -7.00 15.83
C GLU A 74 8.95 -7.16 15.07
N ALA A 75 9.98 -7.78 15.65
CA ALA A 75 11.24 -8.03 14.95
C ALA A 75 11.06 -8.84 13.66
N ARG A 76 10.15 -9.83 13.70
CA ARG A 76 9.81 -10.63 12.51
C ARG A 76 9.07 -9.79 11.48
N ALA A 77 8.15 -8.93 11.91
CA ALA A 77 7.43 -8.02 11.03
C ALA A 77 8.38 -6.99 10.40
N ALA A 78 9.33 -6.45 11.15
CA ALA A 78 10.37 -5.53 10.66
C ALA A 78 11.21 -6.18 9.56
N ALA A 79 11.69 -7.39 9.80
CA ALA A 79 12.47 -8.13 8.80
C ALA A 79 11.65 -8.47 7.55
N ALA A 80 10.36 -8.81 7.68
CA ALA A 80 9.49 -9.04 6.54
C ALA A 80 9.25 -7.75 5.74
N LEU A 81 8.90 -6.66 6.42
CA LEU A 81 8.65 -5.35 5.83
C LEU A 81 9.87 -4.84 5.06
N GLN A 82 11.08 -5.04 5.58
CA GLN A 82 12.30 -4.64 4.89
C GLN A 82 12.48 -5.38 3.57
N ARG A 83 12.29 -6.71 3.54
CA ARG A 83 12.35 -7.49 2.30
C ARG A 83 11.33 -7.02 1.26
N LEU A 84 10.11 -6.69 1.69
CA LEU A 84 9.09 -6.17 0.79
C LEU A 84 9.48 -4.80 0.22
N ARG A 85 10.06 -3.91 1.02
CA ARG A 85 10.55 -2.60 0.56
C ARG A 85 11.69 -2.72 -0.43
N ASP A 86 12.62 -3.64 -0.19
CA ASP A 86 13.72 -3.90 -1.10
C ASP A 86 13.20 -4.46 -2.43
N ALA A 87 12.24 -5.41 -2.40
CA ALA A 87 11.59 -5.92 -3.60
C ALA A 87 10.83 -4.85 -4.41
N VAL A 88 10.22 -3.85 -3.75
CA VAL A 88 9.61 -2.70 -4.46
C VAL A 88 10.67 -1.85 -5.12
N ARG A 89 11.75 -1.52 -4.39
CA ARG A 89 12.86 -0.71 -4.91
C ARG A 89 13.50 -1.36 -6.14
N ASP A 90 13.72 -2.67 -6.08
CA ASP A 90 14.31 -3.43 -7.18
C ASP A 90 13.39 -3.53 -8.40
N ALA A 91 12.07 -3.39 -8.22
CA ALA A 91 11.10 -3.37 -9.30
C ALA A 91 10.93 -1.99 -9.97
N ASP A 92 11.29 -0.91 -9.26
CA ASP A 92 11.22 0.48 -9.75
C ASP A 92 12.53 0.94 -10.43
N GLY A 93 13.63 0.18 -10.32
CA GLY A 93 14.94 0.46 -10.91
C GLY A 93 15.21 -0.29 -12.21
#